data_AF-A0A3B4A3S5-F1
#
_entry.id   AF-A0A3B4A3S5-F1
#
_cell.length_a   1.000
_cell.length_b   1.000
_cell.length_c   1.000
_cell.angle_alpha   90.00
_cell.angle_beta   90.00
_cell.angle_gamma   90.00
#
_symmetry.space_group_name_H-M   'P 1'
#
loop_
_entity.id
_entity.type
_entity.pdbx_description
1 polymer ?
#
loop_
_entity_poly.entity_id
_entity_poly.type
_entity_poly.pdbx_seq_one_letter_code
_entity_poly.pdbx_strand_id
1 'polypeptide(L)'
;MQSATSRSSTRPISHSVLAVVVCLVVLLLCNVIIYFYLDLLYNSNGQQVSSSSGCRPGYFKMATMKNCTPWLQCAEINNEVRRLKLIGQGAVKQVYLAEWRGQKVALSILTSPKYSEDFLHGLSMLRALQGPKVVQLVGFCLQDHVLVTEYHPLGSLLNLDLVLSQAHYLKHNTWQVRLRLAIDYVSILHYLHTSPAGCRVMCDSNSLEKTLSQFLLTNDLHLIVNDLDALPEVDKNKNLLAKCGHRELSGDFVAPEQLWPFVKDGKPFSDDLMPGYDEMTDIWKIPEVTQFLMERVSGGDLVHFHLFQIHKECKKKDPKLRPVAQQVLNVYKTVYSNMVRESSGVRDML
;
A
#
# COMPACT_ATOMS: atom_id res chain seq x y z
N MET A 1 -46.45 10.64 77.98
CA MET A 1 -47.15 10.02 76.84
C MET A 1 -46.11 9.37 75.95
N GLN A 2 -46.32 8.09 75.64
CA GLN A 2 -45.49 7.31 74.71
C GLN A 2 -45.56 7.90 73.30
N SER A 3 -44.47 7.84 72.53
CA SER A 3 -44.50 7.26 71.18
C SER A 3 -43.08 7.03 70.68
N ALA A 4 -42.80 5.79 70.32
CA ALA A 4 -41.59 5.36 69.64
C ALA A 4 -41.69 5.66 68.15
N THR A 5 -40.58 6.04 67.51
CA THR A 5 -40.40 5.83 66.06
C THR A 5 -38.98 5.36 65.75
N SER A 6 -38.92 4.46 64.77
CA SER A 6 -37.88 3.49 64.47
C SER A 6 -36.54 4.09 64.02
N ARG A 7 -35.43 3.65 64.61
CA ARG A 7 -34.09 3.78 64.00
C ARG A 7 -33.81 2.56 63.11
N SER A 8 -33.53 2.82 61.84
CA SER A 8 -33.10 1.83 60.84
C SER A 8 -31.82 1.13 61.29
N SER A 9 -31.85 -0.20 61.31
CA SER A 9 -30.69 -1.05 61.58
C SER A 9 -29.79 -1.12 60.34
N THR A 10 -28.69 -0.38 60.34
CA THR A 10 -27.55 -0.62 59.44
C THR A 10 -26.68 -1.70 60.05
N ARG A 11 -26.75 -2.93 59.50
CA ARG A 11 -25.87 -4.04 59.88
C ARG A 11 -24.41 -3.68 59.53
N PRO A 12 -23.43 -3.91 60.43
CA PRO A 12 -22.03 -3.67 60.12
C PRO A 12 -21.57 -4.70 59.08
N ILE A 13 -21.00 -4.22 57.98
CA ILE A 13 -20.40 -5.06 56.95
C ILE A 13 -19.21 -5.79 57.59
N SER A 14 -19.28 -7.12 57.63
CA SER A 14 -18.24 -7.97 58.17
C SER A 14 -16.88 -7.64 57.52
N HIS A 15 -15.82 -7.56 58.33
CA HIS A 15 -14.44 -7.35 57.85
C HIS A 15 -14.04 -8.33 56.73
N SER A 16 -14.62 -9.53 56.71
CA SER A 16 -14.43 -10.51 55.63
C SER A 16 -14.99 -10.04 54.28
N VAL A 17 -16.12 -9.35 54.26
CA VAL A 17 -16.74 -8.81 53.04
C VAL A 17 -15.90 -7.64 52.51
N LEU A 18 -15.40 -6.78 53.40
CA LEU A 18 -14.51 -5.69 53.00
C LEU A 18 -13.21 -6.21 52.38
N ALA A 19 -12.62 -7.27 52.96
CA ALA A 19 -11.43 -7.90 52.41
C ALA A 19 -11.67 -8.50 51.01
N VAL A 20 -12.81 -9.17 50.80
CA VAL A 20 -13.17 -9.72 49.48
C VAL A 20 -13.36 -8.61 48.45
N VAL A 21 -14.03 -7.52 48.81
CA VAL A 21 -14.23 -6.37 47.90
C VAL A 21 -12.90 -5.73 47.53
N VAL A 22 -11.98 -5.56 48.48
CA VAL A 22 -10.63 -5.04 48.22
C VAL A 22 -9.86 -5.96 47.26
N CYS A 23 -9.90 -7.28 47.47
CA CYS A 23 -9.27 -8.23 46.55
C CYS A 23 -9.84 -8.16 45.13
N LEU A 24 -11.16 -8.01 44.98
CA LEU A 24 -11.80 -7.88 43.67
C LEU A 24 -11.40 -6.58 42.96
N VAL A 25 -11.30 -5.47 43.70
CA VAL A 25 -10.84 -4.18 43.15
C VAL A 25 -9.38 -4.28 42.71
N VAL A 26 -8.51 -4.92 43.50
CA VAL A 26 -7.10 -5.15 43.12
C VAL A 26 -7.01 -6.01 41.87
N LEU A 27 -7.79 -7.08 41.76
CA LEU A 27 -7.82 -7.93 40.56
C LEU A 27 -8.30 -7.17 39.32
N LEU A 28 -9.31 -6.31 39.45
CA LEU A 28 -9.76 -5.45 38.35
C LEU A 28 -8.66 -4.47 37.92
N LEU A 29 -8.00 -3.82 38.87
CA LEU A 29 -6.89 -2.91 38.57
C LEU A 29 -5.71 -3.63 37.91
N CYS A 30 -5.35 -4.82 38.38
CA CYS A 30 -4.32 -5.66 37.75
C CYS A 30 -4.71 -6.03 36.30
N ASN A 31 -5.98 -6.42 36.05
CA ASN A 31 -6.44 -6.71 34.70
C ASN A 31 -6.41 -5.48 33.79
N VAL A 32 -6.76 -4.30 34.30
CA VAL A 32 -6.66 -3.03 33.55
C VAL A 32 -5.21 -2.70 33.23
N ILE A 33 -4.29 -2.87 34.19
CA ILE A 33 -2.85 -2.66 33.97
C ILE A 33 -2.31 -3.66 32.95
N ILE A 34 -2.69 -4.94 33.03
CA ILE A 34 -2.32 -5.97 32.05
C ILE A 34 -2.90 -5.61 30.68
N TYR A 35 -4.14 -5.13 30.60
CA TYR A 35 -4.74 -4.68 29.35
C TYR A 35 -3.97 -3.51 28.74
N PHE A 36 -3.64 -2.48 29.51
CA PHE A 36 -2.82 -1.37 29.02
C PHE A 36 -1.40 -1.80 28.66
N TYR A 37 -0.81 -2.74 29.40
CA TYR A 37 0.51 -3.30 29.09
C TYR A 37 0.48 -4.14 27.81
N LEU A 38 -0.57 -4.95 27.62
CA LEU A 38 -0.80 -5.70 26.38
C LEU A 38 -1.15 -4.80 25.21
N ASP A 39 -1.87 -3.70 25.42
CA ASP A 39 -2.16 -2.69 24.39
C ASP A 39 -0.89 -1.91 24.02
N LEU A 40 -0.02 -1.59 24.99
CA LEU A 40 1.32 -1.06 24.74
C LEU A 40 2.21 -2.06 23.99
N LEU A 41 2.18 -3.34 24.37
CA LEU A 41 2.92 -4.39 23.66
C LEU A 41 2.33 -4.69 22.28
N TYR A 42 1.02 -4.57 22.07
CA TYR A 42 0.36 -4.75 20.79
C TYR A 42 0.66 -3.58 19.84
N ASN A 43 0.60 -2.35 20.35
CA ASN A 43 1.03 -1.16 19.62
C ASN A 43 2.55 -1.16 19.36
N SER A 44 3.35 -1.78 20.25
CA SER A 44 4.79 -2.00 20.03
C SER A 44 5.09 -3.17 19.08
N ASN A 45 4.28 -4.22 19.07
CA ASN A 45 4.42 -5.39 18.18
C ASN A 45 3.84 -5.14 16.78
N GLY A 46 3.19 -3.99 16.56
CA GLY A 46 2.98 -3.39 15.24
C GLY A 46 4.26 -2.84 14.59
N GLN A 47 5.42 -2.93 15.28
CA GLN A 47 6.74 -2.53 14.77
C GLN A 47 7.77 -3.67 14.90
N GLN A 48 7.52 -4.79 14.21
CA GLN A 48 8.60 -5.65 13.69
C GLN A 48 8.27 -6.15 12.28
N VAL A 49 7.98 -5.21 11.39
CA VAL A 49 8.43 -5.36 10.00
C VAL A 49 9.86 -4.84 9.99
N SER A 50 10.83 -5.64 9.55
CA SER A 50 12.20 -5.19 9.34
C SER A 50 12.17 -4.05 8.32
N SER A 51 12.08 -2.81 8.82
CA SER A 51 12.03 -1.64 7.98
C SER A 51 13.37 -1.52 7.27
N SER A 52 13.33 -1.63 5.95
CA SER A 52 14.43 -1.30 5.06
C SER A 52 14.73 0.21 5.01
N SER A 53 14.18 1.02 5.92
CA SER A 53 14.42 2.47 6.00
C SER A 53 15.08 2.87 7.33
N GLY A 54 16.17 2.20 7.68
CA GLY A 54 17.11 2.65 8.73
C GLY A 54 18.29 3.47 8.19
N CYS A 55 18.36 3.69 6.88
CA CYS A 55 19.44 4.43 6.24
C CYS A 55 19.08 5.90 6.01
N ARG A 56 20.10 6.76 6.04
CA ARG A 56 19.96 8.17 5.66
C ARG A 56 19.62 8.30 4.16
N PRO A 57 18.98 9.40 3.72
CA PRO A 57 18.74 9.64 2.30
C PRO A 57 20.01 9.52 1.46
N GLY A 58 19.92 8.91 0.28
CA GLY A 58 21.07 8.63 -0.59
C GLY A 58 21.83 7.33 -0.26
N TYR A 59 21.34 6.55 0.70
CA TYR A 59 21.95 5.29 1.13
C TYR A 59 20.92 4.16 1.10
N PHE A 60 21.43 2.94 0.99
CA PHE A 60 20.63 1.73 0.94
C PHE A 60 21.27 0.63 1.81
N LYS A 61 20.45 -0.31 2.26
CA LYS A 61 20.86 -1.52 2.98
C LYS A 61 19.93 -2.66 2.61
N MET A 62 20.46 -3.75 2.07
CA MET A 62 19.69 -4.96 1.81
C MET A 62 19.73 -5.90 3.02
N ALA A 63 18.83 -6.89 3.05
CA ALA A 63 18.61 -7.76 4.22
C ALA A 63 19.88 -8.42 4.78
N THR A 64 20.84 -8.80 3.94
CA THR A 64 22.07 -9.48 4.38
C THR A 64 23.24 -8.52 4.69
N MET A 65 23.07 -7.21 4.43
CA MET A 65 24.08 -6.20 4.69
C MET A 65 24.04 -5.75 6.15
N LYS A 66 25.22 -5.48 6.75
CA LYS A 66 25.30 -4.92 8.12
C LYS A 66 25.16 -3.40 8.15
N ASN A 67 25.84 -2.73 7.22
CA ASN A 67 25.93 -1.27 7.15
C ASN A 67 25.20 -0.72 5.92
N CYS A 68 24.73 0.53 6.02
CA CYS A 68 24.22 1.28 4.89
C CYS A 68 25.37 1.65 3.93
N THR A 69 25.12 1.54 2.63
CA THR A 69 26.05 1.89 1.55
C THR A 69 25.45 3.06 0.75
N PRO A 70 26.24 4.05 0.29
CA PRO A 70 25.71 5.09 -0.60
C PRO A 70 25.17 4.46 -1.89
N TRP A 71 24.21 5.11 -2.54
CA TRP A 71 23.73 4.64 -3.84
C TRP A 71 24.88 4.49 -4.84
N LEU A 72 24.91 3.35 -5.51
CA LEU A 72 25.94 3.03 -6.49
C LEU A 72 25.90 4.03 -7.64
N GLN A 73 27.07 4.54 -8.02
CA GLN A 73 27.25 5.43 -9.17
C GLN A 73 27.71 4.64 -10.41
N CYS A 74 27.80 5.31 -11.56
CA CYS A 74 28.17 4.69 -12.85
C CYS A 74 29.38 3.75 -12.77
N ALA A 75 30.47 4.17 -12.13
CA ALA A 75 31.68 3.35 -12.05
C ALA A 75 31.46 2.04 -11.27
N GLU A 76 30.72 2.08 -10.16
CA GLU A 76 30.39 0.89 -9.37
C GLU A 76 29.42 -0.02 -10.12
N ILE A 77 28.42 0.55 -10.79
CA ILE A 77 27.46 -0.22 -11.60
C ILE A 77 28.19 -0.94 -12.73
N ASN A 78 29.01 -0.24 -13.50
CA ASN A 78 29.69 -0.80 -14.66
C ASN A 78 30.75 -1.86 -14.31
N ASN A 79 31.39 -1.73 -13.14
CA ASN A 79 32.44 -2.66 -12.72
C ASN A 79 31.94 -3.82 -11.85
N GLU A 80 30.87 -3.62 -11.07
CA GLU A 80 30.48 -4.57 -10.02
C GLU A 80 29.08 -5.18 -10.20
N VAL A 81 28.21 -4.60 -11.04
CA VAL A 81 26.85 -5.14 -11.27
C VAL A 81 26.87 -6.08 -12.46
N ARG A 82 26.77 -7.39 -12.17
CA ARG A 82 26.78 -8.43 -13.19
C ARG A 82 25.36 -8.78 -13.61
N ARG A 83 25.01 -8.45 -14.86
CA ARG A 83 23.73 -8.84 -15.49
C ARG A 83 23.61 -10.35 -15.60
N LEU A 84 22.46 -10.91 -15.22
CA LEU A 84 22.18 -12.36 -15.26
C LEU A 84 21.12 -12.71 -16.31
N LYS A 85 19.85 -12.39 -16.05
CA LYS A 85 18.71 -12.87 -16.86
C LYS A 85 17.69 -11.75 -17.06
N LEU A 86 17.12 -11.63 -18.24
CA LEU A 86 15.96 -10.74 -18.48
C LEU A 86 14.75 -11.27 -17.70
N ILE A 87 14.15 -10.42 -16.86
CA ILE A 87 13.00 -10.77 -16.00
C ILE A 87 11.77 -9.92 -16.27
N GLY A 88 11.90 -8.81 -16.99
CA GLY A 88 10.77 -7.97 -17.38
C GLY A 88 11.13 -7.08 -18.56
N GLN A 89 10.12 -6.75 -19.36
CA GLN A 89 10.26 -5.82 -20.48
C GLN A 89 9.00 -4.96 -20.57
N GLY A 90 9.17 -3.65 -20.43
CA GLY A 90 8.13 -2.65 -20.63
C GLY A 90 8.47 -1.70 -21.78
N ALA A 91 7.61 -0.71 -22.00
CA ALA A 91 7.84 0.31 -23.00
C ALA A 91 9.11 1.12 -22.69
N VAL A 92 9.25 1.57 -21.44
CA VAL A 92 10.37 2.43 -21.00
C VAL A 92 11.61 1.62 -20.64
N LYS A 93 11.47 0.47 -19.95
CA LYS A 93 12.59 -0.25 -19.34
C LYS A 93 12.67 -1.72 -19.75
N GLN A 94 13.89 -2.21 -19.94
CA GLN A 94 14.24 -3.63 -19.88
C GLN A 94 14.82 -3.95 -18.51
N VAL A 95 14.26 -4.93 -17.82
CA VAL A 95 14.64 -5.27 -16.44
C VAL A 95 15.32 -6.63 -16.41
N TYR A 96 16.54 -6.65 -15.89
CA TYR A 96 17.34 -7.84 -15.72
C TYR A 96 17.53 -8.15 -14.24
N LEU A 97 17.41 -9.42 -13.88
CA LEU A 97 18.04 -9.93 -12.66
C LEU A 97 19.55 -9.75 -12.82
N ALA A 98 20.16 -9.16 -11.81
CA ALA A 98 21.60 -8.93 -11.74
C ALA A 98 22.13 -9.26 -10.33
N GLU A 99 23.44 -9.21 -10.19
CA GLU A 99 24.13 -9.48 -8.93
C GLU A 99 25.17 -8.41 -8.65
N TRP A 100 25.15 -7.87 -7.42
CA TRP A 100 26.15 -6.94 -6.90
C TRP A 100 26.69 -7.48 -5.59
N ARG A 101 28.00 -7.80 -5.52
CA ARG A 101 28.67 -8.35 -4.32
C ARG A 101 27.91 -9.51 -3.65
N GLY A 102 27.43 -10.45 -4.46
CA GLY A 102 26.66 -11.63 -4.01
C GLY A 102 25.18 -11.36 -3.71
N GLN A 103 24.72 -10.12 -3.85
CA GLN A 103 23.34 -9.70 -3.59
C GLN A 103 22.55 -9.66 -4.89
N LYS A 104 21.32 -10.17 -4.88
CA LYS A 104 20.44 -10.08 -6.05
C LYS A 104 19.83 -8.68 -6.14
N VAL A 105 19.92 -8.08 -7.31
CA VAL A 105 19.41 -6.74 -7.62
C VAL A 105 18.68 -6.75 -8.96
N ALA A 106 17.80 -5.79 -9.19
CA ALA A 106 17.13 -5.58 -10.46
C ALA A 106 17.82 -4.43 -11.21
N LEU A 107 18.37 -4.73 -12.39
CA LEU A 107 19.03 -3.79 -13.28
C LEU A 107 18.05 -3.38 -14.37
N SER A 108 17.59 -2.13 -14.34
CA SER A 108 16.68 -1.58 -15.35
C SER A 108 17.44 -0.64 -16.29
N ILE A 109 17.27 -0.88 -17.59
CA ILE A 109 17.95 -0.15 -18.66
C ILE A 109 16.88 0.47 -19.56
N LEU A 110 17.09 1.71 -20.00
CA LEU A 110 16.21 2.36 -20.97
C LEU A 110 16.10 1.55 -22.27
N THR A 111 14.87 1.22 -22.66
CA THR A 111 14.59 0.43 -23.87
C THR A 111 14.83 1.23 -25.15
N SER A 112 14.50 2.53 -25.14
CA SER A 112 14.59 3.39 -26.33
C SER A 112 14.74 4.87 -25.94
N PRO A 113 15.59 5.65 -26.63
CA PRO A 113 15.77 7.09 -26.37
C PRO A 113 14.48 7.91 -26.37
N LYS A 114 13.43 7.48 -27.10
CA LYS A 114 12.12 8.15 -27.12
C LYS A 114 11.43 8.23 -25.75
N TYR A 115 11.81 7.36 -24.81
CA TYR A 115 11.25 7.32 -23.45
C TYR A 115 12.24 7.84 -22.40
N SER A 116 13.26 8.58 -22.84
CA SER A 116 14.29 9.11 -21.92
C SER A 116 13.69 10.03 -20.86
N GLU A 117 12.72 10.86 -21.22
CA GLU A 117 12.05 11.77 -20.28
C GLU A 117 11.26 10.99 -19.22
N ASP A 118 10.48 10.00 -19.64
CA ASP A 118 9.74 9.10 -18.74
C ASP A 118 10.69 8.38 -17.76
N PHE A 119 11.81 7.87 -18.28
CA PHE A 119 12.82 7.19 -17.47
C PHE A 119 13.47 8.12 -16.44
N LEU A 120 13.85 9.33 -16.85
CA LEU A 120 14.47 10.32 -15.96
C LEU A 120 13.47 10.84 -14.92
N HIS A 121 12.21 11.02 -15.30
CA HIS A 121 11.13 11.34 -14.35
C HIS A 121 10.96 10.22 -13.33
N GLY A 122 10.86 8.97 -13.78
CA GLY A 122 10.76 7.81 -12.90
C GLY A 122 11.92 7.68 -11.92
N LEU A 123 13.15 7.92 -12.36
CA LEU A 123 14.32 7.96 -11.48
C LEU A 123 14.25 9.13 -10.48
N SER A 124 13.81 10.31 -10.92
CA SER A 124 13.61 11.46 -10.04
C SER A 124 12.60 11.15 -8.94
N MET A 125 11.45 10.58 -9.31
CA MET A 125 10.41 10.15 -8.37
C MET A 125 10.91 9.06 -7.45
N LEU A 126 11.61 8.06 -7.98
CA LEU A 126 12.17 6.97 -7.18
C LEU A 126 13.14 7.48 -6.10
N ARG A 127 13.96 8.49 -6.41
CA ARG A 127 14.85 9.16 -5.45
C ARG A 127 14.09 9.98 -4.41
N ALA A 128 13.08 10.74 -4.83
CA ALA A 128 12.30 11.61 -3.96
C ALA A 128 11.36 10.83 -3.01
N LEU A 129 10.88 9.67 -3.46
CA LEU A 129 9.85 8.88 -2.79
C LEU A 129 10.40 7.65 -2.05
N GLN A 130 11.73 7.57 -1.83
CA GLN A 130 12.30 6.46 -1.07
C GLN A 130 11.67 6.34 0.32
N GLY A 131 11.23 5.13 0.64
CA GLY A 131 10.52 4.82 1.88
C GLY A 131 9.93 3.42 1.84
N PRO A 132 9.21 2.98 2.89
CA PRO A 132 8.73 1.60 3.03
C PRO A 132 7.65 1.18 2.03
N LYS A 133 7.15 2.12 1.20
CA LYS A 133 6.09 1.88 0.20
C LYS A 133 6.61 1.87 -1.23
N VAL A 134 7.89 2.16 -1.43
CA VAL A 134 8.53 2.26 -2.75
C VAL A 134 9.70 1.29 -2.80
N VAL A 135 9.95 0.69 -3.96
CA VAL A 135 11.11 -0.18 -4.16
C VAL A 135 12.42 0.54 -3.80
N GLN A 136 13.29 -0.17 -3.08
CA GLN A 136 14.54 0.43 -2.61
C GLN A 136 15.50 0.68 -3.77
N LEU A 137 15.94 1.92 -3.91
CA LEU A 137 16.98 2.32 -4.85
C LEU A 137 18.34 1.86 -4.34
N VAL A 138 19.06 1.13 -5.17
CA VAL A 138 20.43 0.65 -4.90
C VAL A 138 21.46 1.56 -5.59
N GLY A 139 21.16 2.04 -6.80
CA GLY A 139 22.07 2.89 -7.55
C GLY A 139 21.48 3.36 -8.88
N PHE A 140 22.17 4.28 -9.54
CA PHE A 140 21.81 4.73 -10.89
C PHE A 140 23.02 5.28 -11.64
N CYS A 141 22.92 5.27 -12.97
CA CYS A 141 23.84 5.95 -13.86
C CYS A 141 23.05 6.73 -14.92
N LEU A 142 23.11 8.06 -14.87
CA LEU A 142 22.36 8.93 -15.78
C LEU A 142 22.91 8.86 -17.20
N GLN A 143 24.23 8.78 -17.35
CA GLN A 143 24.92 8.71 -18.64
C GLN A 143 24.50 7.47 -19.42
N ASP A 144 24.39 6.33 -18.73
CA ASP A 144 24.08 5.03 -19.33
C ASP A 144 22.57 4.73 -19.32
N HIS A 145 21.74 5.62 -18.76
CA HIS A 145 20.30 5.42 -18.54
C HIS A 145 19.99 4.07 -17.84
N VAL A 146 20.67 3.87 -16.71
CA VAL A 146 20.58 2.67 -15.88
C VAL A 146 20.11 3.03 -14.48
N LEU A 147 19.23 2.21 -13.92
CA LEU A 147 18.90 2.22 -12.50
C LEU A 147 18.98 0.80 -11.93
N VAL A 148 19.37 0.71 -10.65
CA VAL A 148 19.50 -0.55 -9.91
C VAL A 148 18.62 -0.46 -8.68
N THR A 149 17.75 -1.44 -8.49
CA THR A 149 16.85 -1.55 -7.32
C THR A 149 17.01 -2.89 -6.62
N GLU A 150 16.47 -3.00 -5.41
CA GLU A 150 16.34 -4.29 -4.73
C GLU A 150 15.53 -5.28 -5.59
N TYR A 151 16.00 -6.52 -5.66
CA TYR A 151 15.29 -7.58 -6.38
C TYR A 151 14.27 -8.27 -5.48
N HIS A 152 13.01 -8.29 -5.93
CA HIS A 152 11.94 -9.03 -5.28
C HIS A 152 11.59 -10.27 -6.11
N PRO A 153 11.89 -11.49 -5.61
CA PRO A 153 11.76 -12.73 -6.40
C PRO A 153 10.32 -13.14 -6.69
N LEU A 154 9.34 -12.67 -5.90
CA LEU A 154 7.92 -12.91 -6.18
C LEU A 154 7.40 -12.07 -7.35
N GLY A 155 8.18 -11.05 -7.76
CA GLY A 155 7.92 -10.26 -8.95
C GLY A 155 6.67 -9.39 -8.82
N SER A 156 6.00 -9.16 -9.95
CA SER A 156 4.82 -8.31 -10.02
C SER A 156 3.64 -8.88 -9.24
N LEU A 157 2.78 -7.99 -8.75
CA LEU A 157 1.47 -8.34 -8.19
C LEU A 157 0.59 -9.18 -9.14
N LEU A 158 0.82 -9.08 -10.45
CA LEU A 158 0.20 -9.97 -11.45
C LEU A 158 0.39 -11.46 -11.13
N ASN A 159 1.48 -11.81 -10.47
CA ASN A 159 1.82 -13.19 -10.15
C ASN A 159 1.16 -13.69 -8.86
N LEU A 160 0.30 -12.91 -8.19
CA LEU A 160 -0.20 -13.22 -6.85
C LEU A 160 -0.78 -14.64 -6.74
N ASP A 161 -1.70 -15.01 -7.62
CA ASP A 161 -2.34 -16.32 -7.57
C ASP A 161 -1.35 -17.46 -7.86
N LEU A 162 -0.41 -17.23 -8.78
CA LEU A 162 0.68 -18.18 -9.04
C LEU A 162 1.54 -18.35 -7.79
N VAL A 163 1.91 -17.27 -7.11
CA VAL A 163 2.69 -17.29 -5.87
C VAL A 163 1.93 -18.04 -4.78
N LEU A 164 0.67 -17.66 -4.52
CA LEU A 164 -0.15 -18.25 -3.45
C LEU A 164 -0.59 -19.70 -3.71
N SER A 165 -0.51 -20.17 -4.97
CA SER A 165 -0.74 -21.59 -5.31
C SER A 165 0.45 -22.50 -4.99
N GLN A 166 1.64 -21.93 -4.76
CA GLN A 166 2.84 -22.72 -4.47
C GLN A 166 2.78 -23.30 -3.06
N ALA A 167 3.24 -24.55 -2.90
CA ALA A 167 3.11 -25.30 -1.63
C ALA A 167 3.62 -24.54 -0.39
N HIS A 168 4.69 -23.75 -0.54
CA HIS A 168 5.25 -22.99 0.58
C HIS A 168 4.45 -21.73 0.94
N TYR A 169 3.71 -21.15 -0.01
CA TYR A 169 2.85 -19.99 0.20
C TYR A 169 1.37 -20.32 0.36
N LEU A 170 0.95 -21.57 0.12
CA LEU A 170 -0.45 -21.98 0.18
C LEU A 170 -1.11 -21.64 1.53
N LYS A 171 -0.38 -21.78 2.64
CA LYS A 171 -0.84 -21.40 3.99
C LYS A 171 -1.13 -19.90 4.16
N HIS A 172 -0.59 -19.07 3.28
CA HIS A 172 -0.79 -17.62 3.24
C HIS A 172 -1.89 -17.21 2.25
N ASN A 173 -2.50 -18.15 1.53
CA ASN A 173 -3.64 -17.86 0.66
C ASN A 173 -4.92 -17.70 1.48
N THR A 174 -4.97 -16.67 2.31
CA THR A 174 -6.10 -16.37 3.20
C THR A 174 -6.63 -14.96 2.96
N TRP A 175 -7.89 -14.73 3.33
CA TRP A 175 -8.51 -13.41 3.17
C TRP A 175 -7.76 -12.34 3.97
N GLN A 176 -7.13 -12.70 5.09
CA GLN A 176 -6.33 -11.77 5.91
C GLN A 176 -5.12 -11.27 5.12
N VAL A 177 -4.33 -12.18 4.53
CA VAL A 177 -3.16 -11.77 3.75
C VAL A 177 -3.59 -10.95 2.53
N ARG A 178 -4.63 -11.37 1.82
CA ARG A 178 -5.16 -10.66 0.65
C ARG A 178 -5.72 -9.27 0.98
N LEU A 179 -6.47 -9.12 2.08
CA LEU A 179 -6.95 -7.82 2.54
C LEU A 179 -5.80 -6.93 3.04
N ARG A 180 -4.75 -7.51 3.63
CA ARG A 180 -3.52 -6.78 3.98
C ARG A 180 -2.80 -6.24 2.75
N LEU A 181 -2.73 -7.02 1.66
CA LEU A 181 -2.21 -6.52 0.38
C LEU A 181 -3.07 -5.36 -0.16
N ALA A 182 -4.40 -5.44 -0.04
CA ALA A 182 -5.28 -4.34 -0.43
C ALA A 182 -5.06 -3.09 0.43
N ILE A 183 -4.83 -3.27 1.74
CA ILE A 183 -4.42 -2.19 2.65
C ILE A 183 -3.09 -1.58 2.21
N ASP A 184 -2.10 -2.38 1.82
CA ASP A 184 -0.82 -1.86 1.30
C ASP A 184 -1.02 -1.06 0.02
N TYR A 185 -1.82 -1.55 -0.93
CA TYR A 185 -2.15 -0.82 -2.16
C TYR A 185 -2.75 0.57 -1.86
N VAL A 186 -3.79 0.64 -1.03
CA VAL A 186 -4.41 1.92 -0.66
C VAL A 186 -3.45 2.79 0.16
N SER A 187 -2.60 2.19 0.98
CA SER A 187 -1.56 2.92 1.73
C SER A 187 -0.50 3.52 0.80
N ILE A 188 -0.17 2.86 -0.30
CA ILE A 188 0.74 3.39 -1.33
C ILE A 188 0.07 4.58 -2.03
N LEU A 189 -1.20 4.45 -2.44
CA LEU A 189 -1.92 5.57 -3.06
C LEU A 189 -1.98 6.78 -2.11
N HIS A 190 -2.30 6.58 -0.84
CA HIS A 190 -2.27 7.65 0.15
C HIS A 190 -0.88 8.31 0.26
N TYR A 191 0.19 7.51 0.27
CA TYR A 191 1.56 8.02 0.27
C TYR A 191 1.87 8.86 -0.98
N LEU A 192 1.47 8.41 -2.18
CA LEU A 192 1.64 9.17 -3.42
C LEU A 192 0.84 10.49 -3.41
N HIS A 193 -0.40 10.46 -2.91
CA HIS A 193 -1.27 11.63 -2.83
C HIS A 193 -0.80 12.67 -1.79
N THR A 194 0.04 12.27 -0.84
CA THR A 194 0.57 13.13 0.24
C THR A 194 2.10 13.19 0.26
N SER A 195 2.71 12.92 -0.89
CA SER A 195 4.15 12.67 -0.97
C SER A 195 4.99 13.93 -0.74
N PRO A 196 6.28 13.80 -0.37
CA PRO A 196 7.19 14.94 -0.27
C PRO A 196 7.41 15.64 -1.62
N ALA A 197 7.07 14.99 -2.73
CA ALA A 197 7.09 15.57 -4.07
C ALA A 197 5.71 16.15 -4.46
N GLY A 198 4.82 16.48 -3.51
CA GLY A 198 3.45 16.93 -3.80
C GLY A 198 2.49 15.77 -4.07
N CYS A 199 1.23 16.09 -4.42
CA CYS A 199 0.24 15.06 -4.76
C CYS A 199 0.58 14.44 -6.12
N ARG A 200 0.81 13.13 -6.17
CA ARG A 200 1.19 12.38 -7.38
C ARG A 200 0.08 11.40 -7.78
N VAL A 201 -0.25 11.36 -9.06
CA VAL A 201 -1.29 10.47 -9.62
C VAL A 201 -0.65 9.27 -10.32
N MET A 202 -1.13 8.06 -10.05
CA MET A 202 -0.59 6.84 -10.65
C MET A 202 -1.12 6.63 -12.08
N CYS A 203 -0.54 7.31 -13.07
CA CYS A 203 -1.15 7.38 -14.40
C CYS A 203 -1.02 6.12 -15.26
N ASP A 204 -0.01 5.28 -15.05
CA ASP A 204 0.19 4.07 -15.85
C ASP A 204 -0.68 2.89 -15.36
N SER A 205 -1.99 3.13 -15.29
CA SER A 205 -3.00 2.27 -14.66
C SER A 205 -4.32 2.28 -15.44
N ASN A 206 -4.23 2.09 -16.76
CA ASN A 206 -5.40 2.14 -17.66
C ASN A 206 -6.19 0.82 -17.75
N SER A 207 -5.63 -0.27 -17.23
CA SER A 207 -6.31 -1.56 -17.09
C SER A 207 -5.88 -2.21 -15.78
N LEU A 208 -6.62 -3.24 -15.34
CA LEU A 208 -6.26 -4.01 -14.15
C LEU A 208 -4.84 -4.59 -14.30
N GLU A 209 -4.57 -5.30 -15.40
CA GLU A 209 -3.26 -5.91 -15.65
C GLU A 209 -2.13 -4.88 -15.59
N LYS A 210 -2.32 -3.74 -16.26
CA LYS A 210 -1.31 -2.68 -16.29
C LYS A 210 -1.10 -2.07 -14.91
N THR A 211 -2.15 -1.88 -14.12
CA THR A 211 -2.09 -1.39 -12.74
C THR A 211 -1.29 -2.34 -11.86
N LEU A 212 -1.58 -3.65 -11.91
CA LEU A 212 -0.90 -4.66 -11.10
C LEU A 212 0.58 -4.80 -11.48
N SER A 213 0.94 -4.54 -12.75
CA SER A 213 2.33 -4.57 -13.23
C SER A 213 3.24 -3.53 -12.55
N GLN A 214 2.67 -2.47 -11.99
CA GLN A 214 3.42 -1.38 -11.38
C GLN A 214 3.90 -1.68 -9.94
N PHE A 215 3.36 -2.74 -9.33
CA PHE A 215 3.63 -3.13 -7.95
C PHE A 215 4.41 -4.44 -7.89
N LEU A 216 5.28 -4.57 -6.88
CA LEU A 216 6.01 -5.80 -6.59
C LEU A 216 5.52 -6.42 -5.27
N LEU A 217 5.59 -7.75 -5.21
CA LEU A 217 5.40 -8.54 -4.01
C LEU A 217 6.75 -8.76 -3.31
N THR A 218 6.84 -8.35 -2.05
CA THR A 218 8.01 -8.63 -1.20
C THR A 218 7.97 -10.06 -0.66
N ASN A 219 9.10 -10.57 -0.16
CA ASN A 219 9.21 -11.95 0.35
C ASN A 219 8.29 -12.25 1.54
N ASP A 220 7.90 -11.22 2.28
CA ASP A 220 6.98 -11.24 3.43
C ASP A 220 5.53 -10.90 3.06
N LEU A 221 5.22 -10.89 1.75
CA LEU A 221 3.88 -10.65 1.20
C LEU A 221 3.32 -9.28 1.60
N HIS A 222 4.09 -8.24 1.30
CA HIS A 222 3.69 -6.84 1.27
C HIS A 222 3.77 -6.28 -0.16
N LEU A 223 3.03 -5.20 -0.41
CA LEU A 223 3.14 -4.46 -1.67
C LEU A 223 4.04 -3.24 -1.54
N ILE A 224 4.79 -3.00 -2.61
CA ILE A 224 5.55 -1.78 -2.87
C ILE A 224 5.31 -1.33 -4.30
N VAL A 225 5.34 -0.02 -4.55
CA VAL A 225 5.33 0.51 -5.93
C VAL A 225 6.75 0.51 -6.50
N ASN A 226 6.87 0.12 -7.76
CA ASN A 226 8.14 0.00 -8.46
C ASN A 226 8.25 0.96 -9.64
N ASP A 227 7.24 0.99 -10.50
CA ASP A 227 7.32 1.77 -11.73
C ASP A 227 6.64 3.14 -11.55
N LEU A 228 7.46 4.19 -11.62
CA LEU A 228 7.11 5.57 -11.24
C LEU A 228 7.26 6.54 -12.40
N ASP A 229 7.33 6.02 -13.63
CA ASP A 229 7.62 6.80 -14.84
C ASP A 229 6.50 7.81 -15.17
N ALA A 230 5.25 7.50 -14.83
CA ALA A 230 4.08 8.34 -15.09
C ALA A 230 3.43 8.81 -13.77
N LEU A 231 4.10 9.73 -13.07
CA LEU A 231 3.60 10.36 -11.84
C LEU A 231 3.50 11.90 -11.97
N PRO A 232 2.52 12.43 -12.73
CA PRO A 232 2.28 13.86 -12.79
C PRO A 232 1.89 14.41 -11.41
N GLU A 233 2.23 15.67 -11.17
CA GLU A 233 1.83 16.41 -9.97
C GLU A 233 0.43 17.00 -10.15
N VAL A 234 -0.34 17.01 -9.08
CA VAL A 234 -1.61 17.74 -8.98
C VAL A 234 -1.50 18.76 -7.86
N ASP A 235 -1.87 20.01 -8.14
CA ASP A 235 -1.97 21.07 -7.16
C ASP A 235 -3.21 21.92 -7.46
N LYS A 236 -4.28 21.64 -6.73
CA LYS A 236 -5.59 22.31 -6.87
C LYS A 236 -5.50 23.80 -6.59
N ASN A 237 -4.56 24.25 -5.75
CA ASN A 237 -4.39 25.67 -5.44
C ASN A 237 -3.71 26.42 -6.59
N LYS A 238 -2.89 25.73 -7.38
CA LYS A 238 -2.23 26.28 -8.57
C LYS A 238 -2.97 25.96 -9.87
N ASN A 239 -4.16 25.36 -9.81
CA ASN A 239 -4.88 24.81 -10.96
C ASN A 239 -4.03 23.85 -11.80
N LEU A 240 -3.09 23.13 -11.17
CA LEU A 240 -2.28 22.12 -11.82
C LEU A 240 -3.02 20.79 -11.75
N LEU A 241 -3.45 20.29 -12.91
CA LEU A 241 -4.16 19.03 -13.06
C LEU A 241 -3.35 18.06 -13.91
N ALA A 242 -3.62 16.76 -13.76
CA ALA A 242 -2.97 15.69 -14.49
C ALA A 242 -3.73 15.33 -15.77
N LYS A 243 -2.98 14.79 -16.74
CA LYS A 243 -3.49 13.97 -17.86
C LYS A 243 -2.57 12.75 -18.01
N CYS A 244 -3.14 11.55 -18.02
CA CYS A 244 -2.42 10.30 -18.10
C CYS A 244 -2.14 9.91 -19.57
N GLY A 245 -1.19 10.59 -20.17
CA GLY A 245 -0.74 10.39 -21.56
C GLY A 245 -1.49 11.26 -22.58
N HIS A 246 -1.08 11.15 -23.84
CA HIS A 246 -1.55 12.00 -24.96
C HIS A 246 -2.56 11.31 -25.90
N ARG A 247 -3.05 10.13 -25.51
CA ARG A 247 -3.98 9.33 -26.31
C ARG A 247 -5.31 9.23 -25.59
N GLU A 248 -6.38 9.09 -26.37
CA GLU A 248 -7.71 8.84 -25.84
C GLU A 248 -7.72 7.56 -25.00
N LEU A 249 -8.29 7.66 -23.80
CA LEU A 249 -8.54 6.53 -22.91
C LEU A 249 -9.98 6.06 -23.08
N SER A 250 -10.20 4.75 -22.94
CA SER A 250 -11.50 4.12 -23.15
C SER A 250 -11.75 2.99 -22.14
N GLY A 251 -13.02 2.60 -21.98
CA GLY A 251 -13.44 1.52 -21.09
C GLY A 251 -13.80 2.00 -19.68
N ASP A 252 -14.24 1.08 -18.84
CA ASP A 252 -14.82 1.40 -17.52
C ASP A 252 -13.80 1.33 -16.36
N PHE A 253 -12.59 0.84 -16.63
CA PHE A 253 -11.52 0.76 -15.62
C PHE A 253 -10.95 2.14 -15.29
N VAL A 254 -10.76 2.99 -16.30
CA VAL A 254 -10.37 4.39 -16.10
C VAL A 254 -11.54 5.19 -15.53
N ALA A 255 -11.26 6.28 -14.80
CA ALA A 255 -12.32 7.08 -14.22
C ALA A 255 -13.11 7.84 -15.31
N PRO A 256 -14.40 8.15 -15.12
CA PRO A 256 -15.23 8.78 -16.15
C PRO A 256 -14.68 10.11 -16.68
N GLU A 257 -14.02 10.91 -15.83
CA GLU A 257 -13.38 12.17 -16.18
C GLU A 257 -12.08 12.00 -17.00
N GLN A 258 -11.57 10.78 -17.12
CA GLN A 258 -10.46 10.44 -18.01
C GLN A 258 -10.92 10.15 -19.44
N LEU A 259 -12.23 10.00 -19.67
CA LEU A 259 -12.81 9.74 -20.99
C LEU A 259 -13.04 11.06 -21.75
N TRP A 260 -12.95 11.00 -23.07
CA TRP A 260 -13.23 12.15 -23.93
C TRP A 260 -14.67 12.65 -23.73
N PRO A 261 -14.88 13.89 -23.22
CA PRO A 261 -16.22 14.32 -22.85
C PRO A 261 -17.06 14.79 -24.05
N PHE A 262 -16.44 15.08 -25.19
CA PHE A 262 -17.09 15.68 -26.36
C PHE A 262 -17.53 14.66 -27.42
N VAL A 263 -17.57 13.36 -27.08
CA VAL A 263 -18.05 12.30 -27.99
C VAL A 263 -19.47 12.60 -28.50
N LYS A 264 -20.35 13.10 -27.63
CA LYS A 264 -21.74 13.44 -27.98
C LYS A 264 -21.86 14.62 -28.94
N ASP A 265 -20.85 15.50 -28.98
CA ASP A 265 -20.78 16.65 -29.88
C ASP A 265 -20.18 16.27 -31.24
N GLY A 266 -19.83 15.00 -31.46
CA GLY A 266 -19.21 14.52 -32.70
C GLY A 266 -17.77 15.00 -32.92
N LYS A 267 -17.13 15.57 -31.89
CA LYS A 267 -15.76 16.08 -31.99
C LYS A 267 -14.75 14.93 -31.90
N PRO A 268 -13.77 14.83 -32.82
CA PRO A 268 -12.68 13.88 -32.69
C PRO A 268 -11.82 14.22 -31.46
N PHE A 269 -11.16 13.22 -30.91
CA PHE A 269 -10.25 13.41 -29.77
C PHE A 269 -9.16 14.44 -30.08
N SER A 270 -8.89 15.30 -29.10
CA SER A 270 -7.81 16.28 -29.13
C SER A 270 -7.22 16.41 -27.74
N ASP A 271 -5.93 16.09 -27.58
CA ASP A 271 -5.26 16.16 -26.27
C ASP A 271 -5.27 17.57 -25.67
N ASP A 272 -5.12 18.61 -26.52
CA ASP A 272 -5.16 20.02 -26.08
C ASP A 272 -6.52 20.43 -25.49
N LEU A 273 -7.59 19.76 -25.91
CA LEU A 273 -8.95 20.03 -25.46
C LEU A 273 -9.39 19.08 -24.35
N MET A 274 -8.60 18.04 -24.05
CA MET A 274 -8.90 17.10 -22.99
C MET A 274 -8.78 17.82 -21.63
N PRO A 275 -9.84 17.90 -20.82
CA PRO A 275 -9.74 18.48 -19.49
C PRO A 275 -8.79 17.68 -18.61
N GLY A 276 -8.02 18.39 -17.78
CA GLY A 276 -7.23 17.75 -16.73
C GLY A 276 -8.11 17.19 -15.61
N TYR A 277 -7.58 16.24 -14.86
CA TYR A 277 -8.21 15.60 -13.71
C TYR A 277 -7.22 15.50 -12.54
N ASP A 278 -7.68 15.01 -11.40
CA ASP A 278 -6.93 14.97 -10.15
C ASP A 278 -6.69 13.54 -9.65
N GLU A 279 -6.19 13.40 -8.43
CA GLU A 279 -5.84 12.12 -7.81
C GLU A 279 -7.05 11.18 -7.58
N MET A 280 -8.27 11.68 -7.74
CA MET A 280 -9.49 10.89 -7.58
C MET A 280 -9.62 9.81 -8.65
N THR A 281 -8.86 9.89 -9.75
CA THR A 281 -8.77 8.80 -10.74
C THR A 281 -8.18 7.52 -10.16
N ASP A 282 -7.27 7.63 -9.19
CA ASP A 282 -6.70 6.47 -8.51
C ASP A 282 -7.73 5.83 -7.57
N ILE A 283 -8.53 6.66 -6.90
CA ILE A 283 -9.60 6.22 -5.99
C ILE A 283 -10.65 5.39 -6.73
N TRP A 284 -11.03 5.81 -7.94
CA TRP A 284 -11.96 5.08 -8.81
C TRP A 284 -11.57 3.62 -9.05
N LYS A 285 -10.27 3.35 -9.11
CA LYS A 285 -9.69 2.04 -9.46
C LYS A 285 -9.55 1.12 -8.26
N ILE A 286 -9.63 1.64 -7.02
CA ILE A 286 -9.44 0.87 -5.79
C ILE A 286 -10.33 -0.38 -5.71
N PRO A 287 -11.65 -0.32 -6.00
CA PRO A 287 -12.51 -1.48 -5.91
C PRO A 287 -12.09 -2.63 -6.84
N GLU A 288 -11.68 -2.34 -8.07
CA GLU A 288 -11.27 -3.37 -9.05
C GLU A 288 -9.99 -4.09 -8.62
N VAL A 289 -9.00 -3.33 -8.14
CA VAL A 289 -7.75 -3.91 -7.61
C VAL A 289 -8.03 -4.74 -6.35
N THR A 290 -8.91 -4.26 -5.48
CA THR A 290 -9.31 -5.00 -4.27
C THR A 290 -10.07 -6.27 -4.63
N GLN A 291 -10.94 -6.23 -5.63
CA GLN A 291 -11.63 -7.41 -6.14
C GLN A 291 -10.64 -8.47 -6.61
N PHE A 292 -9.69 -8.11 -7.48
CA PHE A 292 -8.63 -9.02 -7.90
C PHE A 292 -7.87 -9.63 -6.71
N LEU A 293 -7.48 -8.80 -5.74
CA LEU A 293 -6.74 -9.29 -4.56
C LEU A 293 -7.54 -10.29 -3.75
N MET A 294 -8.87 -10.14 -3.69
CA MET A 294 -9.77 -10.97 -2.91
C MET A 294 -10.37 -12.13 -3.71
N GLU A 295 -10.06 -12.28 -5.00
CA GLU A 295 -10.59 -13.37 -5.81
C GLU A 295 -10.19 -14.75 -5.25
N ARG A 296 -11.13 -15.70 -5.33
CA ARG A 296 -10.91 -17.14 -5.09
C ARG A 296 -10.35 -17.49 -3.69
N VAL A 297 -10.67 -16.69 -2.67
CA VAL A 297 -10.34 -17.00 -1.28
C VAL A 297 -11.58 -17.15 -0.41
N SER A 298 -11.58 -18.16 0.46
CA SER A 298 -12.66 -18.32 1.46
C SER A 298 -12.70 -17.11 2.39
N GLY A 299 -13.91 -16.56 2.61
CA GLY A 299 -14.12 -15.32 3.37
C GLY A 299 -14.01 -14.04 2.54
N GLY A 300 -13.62 -14.11 1.27
CA GLY A 300 -13.53 -12.93 0.39
C GLY A 300 -14.86 -12.21 0.19
N ASP A 301 -15.96 -12.96 0.02
CA ASP A 301 -17.30 -12.39 -0.14
C ASP A 301 -17.74 -11.57 1.07
N LEU A 302 -17.37 -12.02 2.28
CA LEU A 302 -17.67 -11.29 3.52
C LEU A 302 -16.87 -9.98 3.60
N VAL A 303 -15.60 -10.00 3.19
CA VAL A 303 -14.79 -8.77 3.07
C VAL A 303 -15.46 -7.81 2.09
N HIS A 304 -15.88 -8.28 0.91
CA HIS A 304 -16.60 -7.45 -0.06
C HIS A 304 -17.89 -6.86 0.48
N PHE A 305 -18.65 -7.63 1.26
CA PHE A 305 -19.84 -7.14 1.94
C PHE A 305 -19.53 -5.96 2.87
N HIS A 306 -18.50 -6.08 3.71
CA HIS A 306 -18.09 -5.00 4.61
C HIS A 306 -17.52 -3.77 3.88
N LEU A 307 -16.88 -3.97 2.73
CA LEU A 307 -16.29 -2.89 1.92
C LEU A 307 -17.28 -2.28 0.91
N PHE A 308 -18.49 -2.82 0.76
CA PHE A 308 -19.45 -2.41 -0.26
C PHE A 308 -19.71 -0.89 -0.25
N GLN A 309 -19.97 -0.32 0.93
CA GLN A 309 -20.31 1.11 1.02
C GLN A 309 -19.12 1.99 0.61
N ILE A 310 -17.90 1.69 1.07
CA ILE A 310 -16.73 2.49 0.70
C ILE A 310 -16.37 2.33 -0.78
N HIS A 311 -16.54 1.13 -1.35
CA HIS A 311 -16.35 0.89 -2.78
C HIS A 311 -17.37 1.65 -3.63
N LYS A 312 -18.63 1.72 -3.19
CA LYS A 312 -19.67 2.55 -3.82
C LYS A 312 -19.31 4.04 -3.82
N GLU A 313 -18.74 4.56 -2.73
CA GLU A 313 -18.27 5.94 -2.67
C GLU A 313 -17.05 6.17 -3.60
N CYS A 314 -16.14 5.20 -3.72
CA CYS A 314 -15.02 5.27 -4.68
C CYS A 314 -15.51 5.36 -6.14
N LYS A 315 -16.67 4.76 -6.46
CA LYS A 315 -17.27 4.73 -7.80
C LYS A 315 -18.27 5.87 -8.07
N LYS A 316 -18.26 6.96 -7.28
CA LYS A 316 -19.04 8.16 -7.60
C LYS A 316 -18.54 8.78 -8.90
N LYS A 317 -19.47 9.15 -9.80
CA LYS A 317 -19.12 9.79 -11.08
C LYS A 317 -18.47 11.16 -10.88
N ASP A 318 -18.99 11.96 -9.94
CA ASP A 318 -18.35 13.21 -9.55
C ASP A 318 -17.11 12.90 -8.68
N PRO A 319 -15.88 13.22 -9.14
CA PRO A 319 -14.66 12.96 -8.38
C PRO A 319 -14.65 13.68 -7.02
N LYS A 320 -15.33 14.83 -6.88
CA LYS A 320 -15.39 15.58 -5.62
C LYS A 320 -16.15 14.86 -4.50
N LEU A 321 -16.96 13.88 -4.86
CA LEU A 321 -17.73 13.06 -3.92
C LEU A 321 -17.01 11.77 -3.53
N ARG A 322 -15.87 11.47 -4.16
CA ARG A 322 -15.08 10.28 -3.81
C ARG A 322 -14.31 10.52 -2.51
N PRO A 323 -14.08 9.48 -1.70
CA PRO A 323 -13.28 9.59 -0.49
C PRO A 323 -11.80 9.80 -0.84
N VAL A 324 -11.06 10.52 0.01
CA VAL A 324 -9.59 10.55 -0.11
C VAL A 324 -9.01 9.19 0.28
N ALA A 325 -7.82 8.85 -0.23
CA ALA A 325 -7.18 7.55 0.03
C ALA A 325 -7.06 7.21 1.52
N GLN A 326 -6.83 8.20 2.39
CA GLN A 326 -6.78 8.02 3.85
C GLN A 326 -8.10 7.49 4.43
N GLN A 327 -9.24 7.97 3.93
CA GLN A 327 -10.55 7.52 4.41
C GLN A 327 -10.80 6.06 4.01
N VAL A 328 -10.46 5.71 2.77
CA VAL A 328 -10.54 4.32 2.28
C VAL A 328 -9.64 3.41 3.13
N LEU A 329 -8.39 3.83 3.37
CA LEU A 329 -7.42 3.10 4.18
C LEU A 329 -7.93 2.84 5.60
N ASN A 330 -8.55 3.85 6.23
CA ASN A 330 -9.11 3.71 7.57
C ASN A 330 -10.21 2.66 7.61
N VAL A 331 -11.14 2.69 6.65
CA VAL A 331 -12.21 1.68 6.56
C VAL A 331 -11.63 0.29 6.40
N TYR A 332 -10.62 0.10 5.52
CA TYR A 332 -10.02 -1.21 5.28
C TYR A 332 -9.36 -1.76 6.55
N LYS A 333 -8.62 -0.91 7.28
CA LYS A 333 -8.00 -1.28 8.56
C LYS A 333 -9.05 -1.67 9.61
N THR A 334 -10.14 -0.91 9.71
CA THR A 334 -11.24 -1.21 10.64
C THR A 334 -11.91 -2.54 10.30
N VAL A 335 -12.24 -2.78 9.02
CA VAL A 335 -12.82 -4.05 8.56
C VAL A 335 -11.88 -5.22 8.88
N TYR A 336 -10.59 -5.07 8.55
CA TYR A 336 -9.59 -6.08 8.88
C TYR A 336 -9.56 -6.39 10.39
N SER A 337 -9.47 -5.37 11.24
CA SER A 337 -9.41 -5.57 12.69
C SER A 337 -10.67 -6.22 13.26
N ASN A 338 -11.85 -5.86 12.75
CA ASN A 338 -13.13 -6.40 13.23
C ASN A 338 -13.28 -7.87 12.85
N MET A 339 -13.03 -8.21 11.58
CA MET A 339 -13.16 -9.58 11.09
C MET A 339 -12.13 -10.53 11.72
N VAL A 340 -10.93 -10.03 12.03
CA VAL A 340 -9.92 -10.83 12.77
C VAL A 340 -10.41 -11.13 14.18
N ARG A 341 -10.96 -10.13 14.90
CA ARG A 341 -11.48 -10.31 16.26
C ARG A 341 -12.67 -11.28 16.31
N GLU A 342 -13.57 -11.21 15.33
CA GLU A 342 -14.69 -12.15 15.21
C GLU A 342 -14.20 -13.59 14.97
N SER A 343 -13.19 -13.75 14.11
CA SER A 343 -12.59 -15.07 13.81
C SER A 343 -11.87 -15.68 15.02
N SER A 344 -11.22 -14.86 15.87
CA SER A 344 -10.60 -15.35 17.11
C SER A 344 -11.64 -15.71 18.18
N GLY A 345 -12.70 -14.91 18.33
CA GLY A 345 -13.76 -15.17 19.31
C GLY A 345 -14.53 -16.46 19.04
N VAL A 346 -14.71 -16.84 17.77
CA VAL A 346 -15.31 -18.14 17.39
C VAL A 346 -14.41 -19.32 17.75
N ARG A 347 -13.09 -19.13 17.71
CA ARG A 347 -12.10 -20.18 18.02
C ARG A 347 -11.96 -20.44 19.53
N ASP A 348 -12.28 -19.45 20.36
CA ASP A 348 -12.28 -19.56 21.82
C ASP A 348 -13.61 -20.12 22.38
N MET A 349 -14.65 -20.25 21.55
CA MET A 349 -15.96 -20.82 21.91
C MET A 349 -16.16 -22.28 21.46
N LEU A 350 -15.23 -22.83 20.67
CA LEU A 350 -15.18 -24.23 20.21
C LEU A 350 -14.08 -24.98 20.96
#